data_AF-A0A409YKX3-F1
#
_entry.id   AF-A0A409YKX3-F1
#
_cell.length_a   1.000
_cell.length_b   1.000
_cell.length_c   1.000
_cell.angle_alpha   90.00
_cell.angle_beta   90.00
_cell.angle_gamma   90.00
#
_symmetry.space_group_name_H-M   'P 1'
#
loop_
_entity.id
_entity.type
_entity.pdbx_description
1 polymer ?
#
loop_
_entity_poly.entity_id
_entity_poly.type
_entity_poly.pdbx_seq_one_letter_code
_entity_poly.pdbx_strand_id
1 'polypeptide(L)'
;MTQDIFHLWDDAPEPKLVAYIYGASPTADGLQQTEAIRDIIKRFLPDASPRVQHAPPFRKRIPFEPAAPKLVTNLTQDEKRILLNRRLLVTDRVATFFQPLFPSPPTPAFCLQNYAAANTPESYREVEEMVRNCIRRELGEGNFAHFVTNHHDNVGGFEELPLQDAIEQTLEQLLASVNVKGFTMPTREGYARSIFAVEMFPLTNDHTIHEYWLQRLRSIKYYGDFGLAEVRESFNCNLCKAMNHIASTCPFPEIPNFPPPFSKLGTHNATTSTPQPAGTQPPLSLHSLFPSMAAQVKTEESKGRGTGGRARGRESGKGKGKARDVGRKAF
;
A
#
# COMPACT_ATOMS: atom_id res chain seq x y z
N MET A 1 -17.30 22.79 4.63
CA MET A 1 -17.03 21.78 5.67
C MET A 1 -17.49 20.43 5.16
N THR A 2 -16.58 19.57 4.69
CA THR A 2 -16.86 18.14 4.63
C THR A 2 -16.59 17.58 6.01
N GLN A 3 -17.63 17.13 6.71
CA GLN A 3 -17.44 16.25 7.86
C GLN A 3 -16.66 15.02 7.40
N ASP A 4 -15.66 14.63 8.18
CA ASP A 4 -14.94 13.39 7.91
C ASP A 4 -15.92 12.23 8.14
N ILE A 5 -16.24 11.52 7.06
CA ILE A 5 -17.18 10.40 7.07
C ILE A 5 -16.72 9.30 8.03
N PHE A 6 -15.41 9.20 8.30
CA PHE A 6 -14.86 8.21 9.20
C PHE A 6 -15.24 8.50 10.66
N HIS A 7 -15.44 9.75 11.08
CA HIS A 7 -16.06 10.02 12.39
C HIS A 7 -17.49 9.48 12.47
N LEU A 8 -18.26 9.50 11.38
CA LEU A 8 -19.58 8.84 11.34
C LEU A 8 -19.45 7.30 11.40
N TRP A 9 -18.29 6.74 11.08
CA TRP A 9 -18.00 5.31 11.25
C TRP A 9 -17.51 5.00 12.66
N ASP A 10 -16.76 5.91 13.29
CA ASP A 10 -16.36 5.87 14.70
C ASP A 10 -17.58 5.94 15.63
N ASP A 11 -18.56 6.79 15.31
CA ASP A 11 -19.83 6.96 16.02
C ASP A 11 -20.87 5.86 15.68
N ALA A 12 -20.65 5.07 14.62
CA ALA A 12 -21.62 4.06 14.21
C ALA A 12 -21.80 2.95 15.27
N PRO A 13 -23.01 2.39 15.46
CA PRO A 13 -23.25 1.36 16.47
C PRO A 13 -22.39 0.10 16.27
N GLU A 14 -21.80 -0.39 17.36
CA GLU A 14 -21.25 -1.75 17.42
C GLU A 14 -22.39 -2.80 17.46
N PRO A 15 -22.16 -4.04 16.97
CA PRO A 15 -20.94 -4.51 16.32
C PRO A 15 -20.77 -3.98 14.89
N LYS A 16 -19.57 -3.48 14.57
CA LYS A 16 -19.20 -3.02 13.21
C LYS A 16 -17.91 -3.62 12.67
N LEU A 17 -17.82 -3.71 11.34
CA LEU A 17 -16.66 -4.20 10.58
C LEU A 17 -16.62 -3.56 9.18
N VAL A 18 -15.53 -3.77 8.43
CA VAL A 18 -15.41 -3.32 7.03
C VAL A 18 -15.54 -4.48 6.06
N ALA A 19 -16.21 -4.24 4.94
CA ALA A 19 -16.27 -5.14 3.81
C ALA A 19 -15.70 -4.51 2.52
N TYR A 20 -15.07 -5.35 1.69
CA TYR A 20 -14.49 -4.96 0.39
C TYR A 20 -14.87 -5.99 -0.67
N ILE A 21 -15.23 -5.55 -1.88
CA ILE A 21 -15.52 -6.46 -3.00
C ILE A 21 -14.28 -6.67 -3.87
N TYR A 22 -13.99 -7.93 -4.21
CA TYR A 22 -12.93 -8.31 -5.14
C TYR A 22 -13.08 -7.63 -6.51
N GLY A 23 -12.02 -6.95 -6.96
CA GLY A 23 -12.00 -6.31 -8.27
C GLY A 23 -12.97 -5.14 -8.44
N ALA A 24 -13.56 -4.62 -7.36
CA ALA A 24 -14.35 -3.40 -7.40
C ALA A 24 -13.44 -2.16 -7.45
N SER A 25 -13.83 -1.19 -8.29
CA SER A 25 -13.34 0.19 -8.20
C SER A 25 -14.29 1.05 -7.35
N PRO A 26 -13.82 2.19 -6.84
CA PRO A 26 -14.68 3.18 -6.20
C PRO A 26 -15.78 3.66 -7.15
N THR A 27 -17.04 3.70 -6.69
CA THR A 27 -18.16 4.33 -7.41
C THR A 27 -18.71 5.51 -6.59
N ALA A 28 -19.57 6.33 -7.20
CA ALA A 28 -20.12 7.52 -6.55
C ALA A 28 -21.35 7.21 -5.66
N ASP A 29 -22.14 6.22 -6.04
CA ASP A 29 -23.40 5.81 -5.40
C ASP A 29 -23.23 4.61 -4.46
N GLY A 30 -22.30 3.70 -4.77
CA GLY A 30 -22.02 2.48 -4.05
C GLY A 30 -23.15 1.44 -4.04
N LEU A 31 -24.32 1.73 -4.62
CA LEU A 31 -25.56 0.96 -4.41
C LEU A 31 -25.37 -0.53 -4.71
N GLN A 32 -24.97 -0.87 -5.93
CA GLN A 32 -24.72 -2.26 -6.35
C GLN A 32 -23.70 -2.99 -5.44
N GLN A 33 -22.71 -2.26 -4.90
CA GLN A 33 -21.71 -2.82 -4.00
C GLN A 33 -22.30 -3.07 -2.60
N THR A 34 -23.13 -2.15 -2.09
CA THR A 34 -23.79 -2.32 -0.78
C THR A 34 -24.86 -3.42 -0.81
N GLU A 35 -25.56 -3.57 -1.93
CA GLU A 35 -26.50 -4.68 -2.18
C GLU A 35 -25.76 -6.02 -2.27
N ALA A 36 -24.72 -6.14 -3.09
CA ALA A 36 -23.95 -7.38 -3.21
C ALA A 36 -23.34 -7.86 -1.88
N ILE A 37 -22.91 -6.93 -1.00
CA ILE A 37 -22.44 -7.25 0.35
C ILE A 37 -23.59 -7.69 1.27
N ARG A 38 -24.74 -7.01 1.21
CA ARG A 38 -25.93 -7.40 1.99
C ARG A 38 -26.42 -8.79 1.60
N ASP A 39 -26.47 -9.08 0.31
CA ASP A 39 -26.98 -10.33 -0.24
C ASP A 39 -26.04 -11.50 0.05
N ILE A 40 -24.72 -11.31 -0.05
CA ILE A 40 -23.78 -12.38 0.33
C ILE A 40 -23.79 -12.63 1.85
N ILE A 41 -23.89 -11.60 2.69
CA ILE A 41 -24.03 -11.82 4.14
C ILE A 41 -25.30 -12.63 4.41
N LYS A 42 -26.46 -12.21 3.87
CA LYS A 42 -27.73 -12.93 4.06
C LYS A 42 -27.73 -14.35 3.51
N ARG A 43 -27.01 -14.63 2.41
CA ARG A 43 -26.89 -15.98 1.85
C ARG A 43 -26.14 -16.94 2.80
N PHE A 44 -25.21 -16.43 3.60
CA PHE A 44 -24.43 -17.23 4.57
C PHE A 44 -24.98 -17.13 6.01
N LEU A 45 -25.71 -16.07 6.33
CA LEU A 45 -26.32 -15.79 7.64
C LEU A 45 -27.77 -15.31 7.40
N PRO A 46 -28.75 -16.22 7.20
CA PRO A 46 -30.10 -15.87 6.74
C PRO A 46 -30.86 -14.91 7.65
N ASP A 47 -30.67 -15.02 8.96
CA ASP A 47 -31.33 -14.19 9.97
C ASP A 47 -30.68 -12.81 10.16
N ALA A 48 -29.49 -12.60 9.57
CA ALA A 48 -28.76 -11.35 9.71
C ALA A 48 -29.47 -10.20 8.99
N SER A 49 -29.48 -9.02 9.62
CA SER A 49 -30.09 -7.80 9.08
C SER A 49 -29.06 -6.68 8.80
N PRO A 50 -27.95 -6.96 8.08
CA PRO A 50 -26.82 -6.03 7.97
C PRO A 50 -27.20 -4.72 7.30
N ARG A 51 -26.79 -3.61 7.91
CA ARG A 51 -26.77 -2.29 7.30
C ARG A 51 -25.38 -2.08 6.70
N VAL A 52 -25.32 -1.82 5.40
CA VAL A 52 -24.07 -1.59 4.67
C VAL A 52 -24.03 -0.14 4.20
N GLN A 53 -23.02 0.60 4.63
CA GLN A 53 -22.85 2.03 4.33
C GLN A 53 -21.72 2.23 3.31
N HIS A 54 -21.93 3.15 2.37
CA HIS A 54 -20.94 3.50 1.36
C HIS A 54 -20.03 4.63 1.84
N ALA A 55 -18.71 4.42 1.80
CA ALA A 55 -17.76 5.54 1.91
C ALA A 55 -17.90 6.49 0.70
N PRO A 56 -17.92 7.81 0.87
CA PRO A 56 -17.99 8.78 -0.21
C PRO A 56 -16.82 8.60 -1.20
N PRO A 57 -17.01 8.94 -2.49
CA PRO A 57 -16.00 8.72 -3.51
C PRO A 57 -14.70 9.48 -3.24
N PHE A 58 -13.57 8.82 -3.49
CA PHE A 58 -12.25 9.44 -3.40
C PHE A 58 -12.15 10.64 -4.34
N ARG A 59 -11.94 11.84 -3.77
CA ARG A 59 -11.91 13.10 -4.53
C ARG A 59 -10.64 13.33 -5.35
N LYS A 60 -9.57 12.58 -5.08
CA LYS A 60 -8.31 12.63 -5.83
C LYS A 60 -8.14 11.35 -6.64
N ARG A 61 -7.87 11.49 -7.94
CA ARG A 61 -7.33 10.38 -8.74
C ARG A 61 -5.91 10.09 -8.23
N ILE A 62 -5.73 8.92 -7.65
CA ILE A 62 -4.43 8.36 -7.29
C ILE A 62 -4.04 7.28 -8.32
N PRO A 63 -2.73 7.02 -8.56
CA PRO A 63 -2.29 6.08 -9.60
C PRO A 63 -2.79 4.65 -9.44
N PHE A 64 -3.15 4.26 -8.21
CA PHE A 64 -3.77 2.99 -7.87
C PHE A 64 -5.08 3.25 -7.13
N GLU A 65 -6.22 2.80 -7.68
CA GLU A 65 -7.51 2.87 -7.00
C GLU A 65 -7.64 1.70 -6.00
N PRO A 66 -7.65 1.93 -4.67
CA PRO A 66 -7.91 0.87 -3.70
C PRO A 66 -9.38 0.43 -3.76
N ALA A 67 -9.68 -0.72 -3.15
CA ALA A 67 -11.06 -1.11 -2.91
C ALA A 67 -11.72 -0.09 -1.97
N ALA A 68 -12.86 0.49 -2.37
CA ALA A 68 -13.59 1.44 -1.54
C ALA A 68 -14.27 0.72 -0.36
N PRO A 69 -13.84 0.95 0.90
CA PRO A 69 -14.39 0.25 2.06
C PRO A 69 -15.89 0.50 2.20
N LYS A 70 -16.62 -0.50 2.71
CA LYS A 70 -18.01 -0.36 3.15
C LYS A 70 -18.11 -0.72 4.63
N LEU A 71 -18.71 0.15 5.43
CA LEU A 71 -18.98 -0.16 6.83
C LEU A 71 -20.20 -1.09 6.90
N VAL A 72 -20.08 -2.20 7.63
CA VAL A 72 -21.17 -3.12 7.93
C VAL A 72 -21.51 -2.98 9.41
N THR A 73 -22.77 -2.70 9.72
CA THR A 73 -23.32 -2.60 11.09
C THR A 73 -24.65 -3.37 11.19
N ASN A 74 -25.27 -3.36 12.38
CA ASN A 74 -26.52 -4.08 12.67
C ASN A 74 -26.37 -5.60 12.46
N LEU A 75 -25.25 -6.13 12.97
CA LEU A 75 -24.97 -7.55 13.14
C LEU A 75 -25.14 -7.92 14.62
N THR A 76 -25.11 -9.21 14.95
CA THR A 76 -24.78 -9.68 16.30
C THR A 76 -23.26 -9.81 16.48
N GLN A 77 -22.77 -9.91 17.72
CA GLN A 77 -21.33 -10.14 17.95
C GLN A 77 -20.86 -11.48 17.37
N ASP A 78 -21.72 -12.50 17.38
CA ASP A 78 -21.43 -13.80 16.77
C ASP A 78 -21.39 -13.75 15.24
N GLU A 79 -22.28 -12.99 14.60
CA GLU A 79 -22.22 -12.74 13.15
C GLU A 79 -20.94 -11.99 12.76
N LYS A 80 -20.57 -10.92 13.49
CA LYS A 80 -19.29 -10.21 13.32
C LYS A 80 -18.12 -11.18 13.47
N ARG A 81 -18.12 -12.03 14.51
CA ARG A 81 -17.10 -13.04 14.77
C ARG A 81 -17.00 -14.08 13.64
N ILE A 82 -18.13 -14.57 13.13
CA ILE A 82 -18.17 -15.52 11.99
C ILE A 82 -17.57 -14.88 10.74
N LEU A 83 -17.98 -13.66 10.39
CA LEU A 83 -17.48 -12.95 9.21
C LEU A 83 -15.97 -12.65 9.32
N LEU A 84 -15.50 -12.19 10.48
CA LEU A 84 -14.07 -11.91 10.72
C LEU A 84 -13.20 -13.18 10.79
N ASN A 85 -13.75 -14.30 11.24
CA ASN A 85 -13.05 -15.59 11.23
C ASN A 85 -12.98 -16.18 9.81
N ARG A 86 -14.02 -16.01 8.98
CA ARG A 86 -14.02 -16.47 7.59
C ARG A 86 -13.19 -15.57 6.66
N ARG A 87 -13.14 -14.26 6.93
CA ARG A 87 -12.41 -13.21 6.19
C ARG A 87 -12.80 -13.01 4.72
N LEU A 88 -13.37 -14.01 4.06
CA LEU A 88 -13.79 -14.01 2.67
C LEU A 88 -15.04 -14.88 2.52
N LEU A 89 -16.09 -14.33 1.91
CA LEU A 89 -17.23 -15.09 1.39
C LEU A 89 -17.24 -14.99 -0.14
N VAL A 90 -17.61 -16.08 -0.81
CA VAL A 90 -17.57 -16.18 -2.29
C VAL A 90 -18.88 -16.78 -2.80
N THR A 91 -19.32 -16.27 -3.95
CA THR A 91 -20.39 -16.81 -4.79
C THR A 91 -19.92 -16.84 -6.25
N ASP A 92 -20.73 -17.40 -7.14
CA ASP A 92 -20.57 -17.35 -8.59
C ASP A 92 -20.46 -15.93 -9.17
N ARG A 93 -20.92 -14.89 -8.44
CA ARG A 93 -20.98 -13.50 -8.92
C ARG A 93 -20.08 -12.53 -8.17
N VAL A 94 -19.86 -12.74 -6.88
CA VAL A 94 -19.14 -11.79 -6.02
C VAL A 94 -18.33 -12.50 -4.95
N ALA A 95 -17.13 -11.98 -4.72
CA ALA A 95 -16.26 -12.33 -3.60
C ALA A 95 -16.09 -11.08 -2.72
N THR A 96 -16.36 -11.23 -1.42
CA THR A 96 -16.36 -10.14 -0.45
C THR A 96 -15.42 -10.48 0.71
N PHE A 97 -14.44 -9.61 0.95
CA PHE A 97 -13.53 -9.67 2.08
C PHE A 97 -14.13 -8.94 3.30
N PHE A 98 -13.82 -9.42 4.49
CA PHE A 98 -14.28 -8.88 5.77
C PHE A 98 -13.08 -8.64 6.71
N GLN A 99 -13.01 -7.46 7.30
CA GLN A 99 -11.91 -7.03 8.18
C GLN A 99 -12.45 -6.21 9.38
N PRO A 100 -11.72 -6.15 10.52
CA PRO A 100 -12.03 -5.22 11.60
C PRO A 100 -12.06 -3.76 11.10
N LEU A 101 -12.81 -2.88 11.77
CA LEU A 101 -12.82 -1.45 11.43
C LEU A 101 -11.42 -0.83 11.51
N PHE A 102 -10.70 -1.19 12.57
CA PHE A 102 -9.30 -0.88 12.77
C PHE A 102 -8.53 -2.21 12.77
N PRO A 103 -8.02 -2.68 11.61
CA PRO A 103 -7.14 -3.84 11.58
C PRO A 103 -5.82 -3.50 12.27
N SER A 104 -5.09 -4.48 12.80
CA SER A 104 -3.68 -4.27 13.17
C SER A 104 -2.86 -3.82 11.96
N PRO A 105 -1.77 -3.06 12.14
CA PRO A 105 -0.90 -2.65 11.03
C PRO A 105 -0.40 -3.84 10.20
N PRO A 106 -0.25 -3.65 8.87
CA PRO A 106 0.15 -4.72 7.96
C PRO A 106 1.61 -5.13 8.15
N THR A 107 1.94 -6.41 7.89
CA THR A 107 3.34 -6.87 7.84
C THR A 107 4.11 -6.48 6.57
N PRO A 108 3.48 -6.28 5.39
CA PRO A 108 4.12 -5.59 4.26
C PRO A 108 4.81 -4.27 4.61
N ALA A 109 6.15 -4.23 4.53
CA ALA A 109 6.94 -3.06 4.89
C ALA A 109 7.33 -2.21 3.65
N PHE A 110 7.95 -2.87 2.66
CA PHE A 110 8.38 -2.28 1.40
C PHE A 110 8.67 -3.38 0.36
N CYS A 111 9.01 -2.98 -0.87
CA CYS A 111 9.50 -3.86 -1.92
C CYS A 111 10.87 -3.40 -2.42
N LEU A 112 11.76 -4.34 -2.73
CA LEU A 112 13.04 -4.10 -3.39
C LEU A 112 12.94 -4.43 -4.87
N GLN A 113 13.51 -3.58 -5.72
CA GLN A 113 13.61 -3.80 -7.16
C GLN A 113 15.02 -3.46 -7.66
N ASN A 114 15.32 -3.82 -8.91
CA ASN A 114 16.59 -3.55 -9.57
C ASN A 114 17.83 -4.14 -8.86
N TYR A 115 17.62 -5.16 -8.01
CA TYR A 115 18.66 -6.01 -7.42
C TYR A 115 18.86 -7.24 -8.31
N ALA A 116 20.10 -7.59 -8.65
CA ALA A 116 20.40 -8.55 -9.71
C ALA A 116 20.27 -10.04 -9.31
N ALA A 117 19.43 -10.35 -8.32
CA ALA A 117 19.15 -11.70 -7.85
C ALA A 117 17.97 -12.36 -8.60
N ALA A 118 17.98 -13.69 -8.66
CA ALA A 118 16.93 -14.47 -9.32
C ALA A 118 15.68 -14.62 -8.44
N ASN A 119 14.56 -15.03 -9.03
CA ASN A 119 13.31 -15.26 -8.30
C ASN A 119 13.23 -16.70 -7.76
N THR A 120 14.18 -17.10 -6.92
CA THR A 120 14.29 -18.46 -6.35
C THR A 120 14.34 -18.45 -4.81
N PRO A 121 13.99 -19.57 -4.13
CA PRO A 121 14.02 -19.66 -2.67
C PRO A 121 15.39 -19.38 -2.05
N GLU A 122 16.47 -19.68 -2.76
CA GLU A 122 17.85 -19.41 -2.34
C GLU A 122 18.10 -17.90 -2.30
N SER A 123 17.79 -17.20 -3.40
CA SER A 123 17.90 -15.75 -3.45
C SER A 123 16.95 -15.01 -2.49
N TYR A 124 15.83 -15.61 -2.08
CA TYR A 124 15.00 -15.02 -1.02
C TYR A 124 15.74 -15.01 0.32
N ARG A 125 16.48 -16.07 0.67
CA ARG A 125 17.29 -16.13 1.89
C ARG A 125 18.46 -15.15 1.85
N GLU A 126 19.13 -15.05 0.69
CA GLU A 126 20.21 -14.08 0.47
C GLU A 126 19.70 -12.63 0.62
N VAL A 127 18.50 -12.34 0.10
CA VAL A 127 17.85 -11.02 0.25
C VAL A 127 17.37 -10.79 1.69
N GLU A 128 16.84 -11.80 2.40
CA GLU A 128 16.51 -11.70 3.83
C GLU A 128 17.73 -11.36 4.68
N GLU A 129 18.84 -12.07 4.48
CA GLU A 129 20.09 -11.83 5.20
C GLU A 129 20.65 -10.44 4.90
N MET A 130 20.64 -10.03 3.63
CA MET A 130 21.03 -8.67 3.22
C MET A 130 20.15 -7.60 3.89
N VAL A 131 18.83 -7.81 3.94
CA VAL A 131 17.89 -6.89 4.62
C VAL A 131 18.17 -6.84 6.12
N ARG A 132 18.33 -8.00 6.79
CA ARG A 132 18.66 -8.07 8.22
C ARG A 132 19.97 -7.35 8.54
N ASN A 133 21.02 -7.57 7.72
CA ASN A 133 22.33 -6.96 7.91
C ASN A 133 22.33 -5.45 7.67
N CYS A 134 21.61 -4.97 6.66
CA CYS A 134 21.44 -3.52 6.45
C CYS A 134 20.65 -2.88 7.59
N ILE A 135 19.53 -3.49 8.01
CA ILE A 135 18.72 -2.98 9.14
C ILE A 135 19.55 -2.93 10.42
N ARG A 136 20.23 -4.02 10.79
CA ARG A 136 21.07 -4.08 12.00
C ARG A 136 22.14 -2.98 12.02
N ARG A 137 22.79 -2.73 10.87
CA ARG A 137 23.81 -1.67 10.73
C ARG A 137 23.23 -0.26 10.89
N GLU A 138 22.21 0.11 10.13
CA GLU A 138 21.67 1.48 10.15
C GLU A 138 20.86 1.80 11.42
N LEU A 139 20.34 0.78 12.12
CA LEU A 139 19.52 0.96 13.32
C LEU A 139 20.30 0.88 14.65
N GLY A 140 21.50 0.28 14.65
CA GLY A 140 22.35 0.19 15.83
C GLY A 140 22.80 1.54 16.41
N GLU A 141 22.75 2.62 15.62
CA GLU A 141 23.18 3.96 16.00
C GLU A 141 22.13 4.71 16.86
N GLY A 142 21.68 4.10 17.97
CA GLY A 142 20.83 4.66 19.06
C GLY A 142 19.38 5.04 18.67
N ASN A 143 19.14 5.23 17.39
CA ASN A 143 17.88 5.65 16.79
C ASN A 143 16.73 4.65 16.98
N PHE A 144 17.05 3.36 16.99
CA PHE A 144 16.07 2.29 17.22
C PHE A 144 15.62 2.23 18.68
N ALA A 145 16.57 2.34 19.62
CA ALA A 145 16.29 2.38 21.05
C ALA A 145 15.29 3.49 21.40
N HIS A 146 15.49 4.71 20.90
CA HIS A 146 14.55 5.81 21.10
C HIS A 146 13.16 5.55 20.48
N PHE A 147 13.09 4.93 19.30
CA PHE A 147 11.79 4.59 18.70
C PHE A 147 11.05 3.55 19.56
N VAL A 148 11.71 2.42 19.85
CA VAL A 148 11.11 1.29 20.57
C VAL A 148 10.68 1.69 21.98
N THR A 149 11.50 2.43 22.73
CA THR A 149 11.17 2.87 24.11
C THR A 149 9.86 3.69 24.19
N ASN A 150 9.42 4.31 23.08
CA ASN A 150 8.18 5.09 23.02
C ASN A 150 7.03 4.35 22.30
N HIS A 151 7.32 3.30 21.52
CA HIS A 151 6.44 2.76 20.48
C HIS A 151 6.58 1.23 20.33
N HIS A 152 6.33 0.51 21.42
CA HIS A 152 6.44 -0.95 21.55
C HIS A 152 5.13 -1.65 21.92
N ASP A 153 3.97 -1.01 21.75
CA ASP A 153 2.67 -1.53 22.19
C ASP A 153 2.20 -2.82 21.46
N ASN A 154 2.91 -3.24 20.40
CA ASN A 154 2.71 -4.54 19.77
C ASN A 154 3.81 -5.57 20.10
N VAL A 155 4.81 -5.21 20.90
CA VAL A 155 5.92 -6.09 21.32
C VAL A 155 5.59 -6.72 22.68
N GLY A 156 5.24 -8.01 22.68
CA GLY A 156 4.97 -8.75 23.90
C GLY A 156 6.23 -8.92 24.76
N GLY A 157 6.09 -8.78 26.09
CA GLY A 157 7.19 -8.99 27.05
C GLY A 157 8.15 -7.81 27.24
N PHE A 158 7.99 -6.69 26.54
CA PHE A 158 8.92 -5.56 26.62
C PHE A 158 9.10 -5.00 28.06
N GLU A 159 7.99 -4.88 28.81
CA GLU A 159 7.97 -4.40 30.21
C GLU A 159 8.48 -5.44 31.24
N GLU A 160 8.76 -6.68 30.81
CA GLU A 160 9.16 -7.78 31.69
C GLU A 160 10.69 -7.86 31.86
N LEU A 161 11.46 -7.10 31.07
CA LEU A 161 12.92 -7.11 31.03
C LEU A 161 13.52 -5.75 31.39
N PRO A 162 14.81 -5.71 31.81
CA PRO A 162 15.57 -4.46 31.84
C PRO A 162 15.58 -3.78 30.47
N LEU A 163 15.43 -2.45 30.43
CA LEU A 163 15.24 -1.68 29.19
C LEU A 163 16.24 -2.00 28.08
N GLN A 164 17.53 -2.19 28.43
CA GLN A 164 18.57 -2.53 27.45
C GLN A 164 18.34 -3.90 26.81
N ASP A 165 18.02 -4.91 27.62
CA ASP A 165 17.75 -6.28 27.19
C ASP A 165 16.44 -6.32 26.37
N ALA A 166 15.43 -5.54 26.77
CA ALA A 166 14.16 -5.39 26.06
C ALA A 166 14.36 -4.79 24.66
N ILE A 167 15.20 -3.75 24.52
CA ILE A 167 15.54 -3.14 23.22
C ILE A 167 16.30 -4.14 22.34
N GLU A 168 17.29 -4.85 22.89
CA GLU A 168 18.07 -5.84 22.13
C GLU A 168 17.20 -7.03 21.67
N GLN A 169 16.37 -7.58 22.55
CA GLN A 169 15.42 -8.62 22.21
C GLN A 169 14.40 -8.15 21.16
N THR A 170 13.92 -6.90 21.24
CA THR A 170 13.01 -6.32 20.24
C THR A 170 13.68 -6.18 18.88
N LEU A 171 14.97 -5.82 18.84
CA LEU A 171 15.73 -5.76 17.59
C LEU A 171 15.86 -7.15 16.96
N GLU A 172 16.25 -8.16 17.75
CA GLU A 172 16.40 -9.52 17.23
C GLU A 172 15.05 -10.16 16.86
N GLN A 173 13.95 -9.87 17.57
CA GLN A 173 12.60 -10.26 17.16
C GLN A 173 12.20 -9.59 15.82
N LEU A 174 12.46 -8.29 15.66
CA LEU A 174 12.21 -7.57 14.41
C LEU A 174 13.02 -8.18 13.26
N LEU A 175 14.31 -8.46 13.46
CA LEU A 175 15.19 -9.03 12.44
C LEU A 175 14.80 -10.47 12.10
N ALA A 176 14.43 -11.29 13.10
CA ALA A 176 13.91 -12.64 12.90
C ALA A 176 12.56 -12.64 12.15
N SER A 177 11.76 -11.58 12.27
CA SER A 177 10.48 -11.43 11.55
C SER A 177 10.62 -11.07 10.07
N VAL A 178 11.81 -10.69 9.59
CA VAL A 178 12.06 -10.37 8.18
C VAL A 178 11.80 -11.62 7.34
N ASN A 179 10.85 -11.54 6.42
CA ASN A 179 10.47 -12.57 5.48
C ASN A 179 10.41 -11.98 4.07
N VAL A 180 11.00 -12.65 3.07
CA VAL A 180 11.04 -12.13 1.68
C VAL A 180 10.30 -13.04 0.72
N LYS A 181 9.42 -12.45 -0.10
CA LYS A 181 8.73 -13.12 -1.20
C LYS A 181 9.06 -12.45 -2.52
N GLY A 182 9.64 -13.21 -3.46
CA GLY A 182 9.92 -12.72 -4.79
C GLY A 182 8.78 -12.93 -5.78
N PHE A 183 8.57 -11.96 -6.68
CA PHE A 183 7.78 -12.13 -7.89
C PHE A 183 8.40 -11.42 -9.09
N THR A 184 8.13 -11.96 -10.28
CA THR A 184 8.64 -11.44 -11.54
C THR A 184 7.69 -10.40 -12.14
N MET A 185 8.22 -9.23 -12.50
CA MET A 185 7.49 -8.15 -13.17
C MET A 185 7.90 -8.03 -14.64
N PRO A 186 6.97 -8.12 -15.60
CA PRO A 186 7.26 -7.81 -17.00
C PRO A 186 7.51 -6.30 -17.17
N THR A 187 8.54 -5.94 -17.94
CA THR A 187 8.84 -4.56 -18.30
C THR A 187 8.28 -4.21 -19.68
N ARG A 188 8.25 -2.92 -20.06
CA ARG A 188 7.75 -2.51 -21.38
C ARG A 188 8.74 -2.85 -22.49
N GLU A 189 9.99 -3.01 -22.11
CA GLU A 189 11.15 -3.34 -22.92
C GLU A 189 11.23 -4.84 -23.24
N GLY A 190 10.26 -5.64 -22.77
CA GLY A 190 10.12 -7.06 -23.10
C GLY A 190 10.96 -8.02 -22.24
N TYR A 191 11.74 -7.51 -21.29
CA TYR A 191 12.41 -8.34 -20.29
C TYR A 191 11.58 -8.46 -19.00
N ALA A 192 12.02 -9.35 -18.13
CA ALA A 192 11.40 -9.60 -16.83
C ALA A 192 12.39 -9.20 -15.72
N ARG A 193 11.91 -8.56 -14.66
CA ARG A 193 12.74 -8.18 -13.50
C ARG A 193 12.20 -8.77 -12.20
N SER A 194 13.11 -9.24 -11.35
CA SER A 194 12.79 -9.69 -9.99
C SER A 194 12.36 -8.50 -9.12
N ILE A 195 11.32 -8.71 -8.32
CA ILE A 195 10.86 -7.81 -7.27
C ILE A 195 10.78 -8.63 -5.98
N PHE A 196 11.33 -8.12 -4.88
CA PHE A 196 11.34 -8.80 -3.60
C PHE A 196 10.49 -8.01 -2.60
N ALA A 197 9.31 -8.53 -2.27
CA ALA A 197 8.46 -7.98 -1.23
C ALA A 197 9.02 -8.34 0.15
N VAL A 198 9.24 -7.34 1.00
CA VAL A 198 9.73 -7.50 2.36
C VAL A 198 8.55 -7.39 3.33
N GLU A 199 8.38 -8.43 4.13
CA GLU A 199 7.43 -8.50 5.24
C GLU A 199 8.19 -8.45 6.56
N MET A 200 7.68 -7.71 7.54
CA MET A 200 8.26 -7.53 8.87
C MET A 200 7.17 -7.40 9.93
N PHE A 201 7.50 -7.67 11.18
CA PHE A 201 6.61 -7.46 12.31
C PHE A 201 6.41 -5.96 12.63
N PRO A 202 5.17 -5.46 12.78
CA PRO A 202 4.92 -4.09 13.22
C PRO A 202 5.22 -3.95 14.72
N LEU A 203 6.02 -2.96 15.11
CA LEU A 203 6.40 -2.71 16.52
C LEU A 203 5.29 -2.06 17.37
N THR A 204 4.32 -1.43 16.70
CA THR A 204 3.21 -0.66 17.29
C THR A 204 1.90 -0.99 16.58
N ASN A 205 0.76 -0.84 17.26
CA ASN A 205 -0.57 -0.90 16.65
C ASN A 205 -1.07 0.45 16.14
N ASP A 206 -0.41 1.57 16.47
CA ASP A 206 -0.72 2.87 15.89
C ASP A 206 -0.24 2.94 14.44
N HIS A 207 -1.16 3.05 13.49
CA HIS A 207 -0.85 3.09 12.06
C HIS A 207 -0.04 4.32 11.64
N THR A 208 -0.18 5.44 12.35
CA THR A 208 0.55 6.70 12.09
C THR A 208 2.02 6.54 12.45
N ILE A 209 2.27 5.97 13.63
CA ILE A 209 3.61 5.67 14.12
C ILE A 209 4.23 4.52 13.32
N HIS A 210 3.42 3.52 12.93
CA HIS A 210 3.85 2.44 12.04
C HIS A 210 4.26 2.95 10.65
N GLU A 211 3.52 3.87 10.04
CA GLU A 211 3.92 4.43 8.73
C GLU A 211 5.17 5.32 8.84
N TYR A 212 5.36 6.07 9.94
CA TYR A 212 6.63 6.75 10.23
C TYR A 212 7.80 5.74 10.35
N TRP A 213 7.56 4.60 10.99
CA TRP A 213 8.52 3.50 11.06
C TRP A 213 8.82 2.88 9.69
N LEU A 214 7.81 2.66 8.84
CA LEU A 214 8.01 2.17 7.47
C LEU A 214 8.80 3.18 6.63
N GLN A 215 8.54 4.49 6.76
CA GLN A 215 9.35 5.54 6.10
C GLN A 215 10.81 5.48 6.53
N ARG A 216 11.08 5.20 7.81
CA ARG A 216 12.44 5.00 8.32
C ARG A 216 13.11 3.79 7.65
N LEU A 217 12.45 2.63 7.62
CA LEU A 217 12.96 1.44 6.92
C LEU A 217 13.19 1.73 5.43
N ARG A 218 12.24 2.41 4.77
CA ARG A 218 12.33 2.77 3.35
C ARG A 218 13.49 3.73 3.01
N SER A 219 14.07 4.41 4.02
CA SER A 219 15.23 5.30 3.84
C SER A 219 16.59 4.57 3.84
N ILE A 220 16.63 3.31 4.27
CA ILE A 220 17.85 2.48 4.34
C ILE A 220 18.33 2.13 2.93
N LYS A 221 19.66 2.15 2.72
CA LYS A 221 20.30 1.62 1.51
C LYS A 221 20.54 0.13 1.66
N TYR A 222 19.77 -0.66 0.91
CA TYR A 222 19.85 -2.11 0.87
C TYR A 222 20.85 -2.57 -0.19
N TYR A 223 21.97 -3.13 0.23
CA TYR A 223 23.02 -3.60 -0.67
C TYR A 223 23.64 -4.92 -0.19
N GLY A 224 24.05 -5.75 -1.15
CA GLY A 224 24.67 -7.06 -0.95
C GLY A 224 25.38 -7.52 -2.22
N ASP A 225 25.60 -8.84 -2.34
CA ASP A 225 26.43 -9.41 -3.41
C ASP A 225 25.91 -9.14 -4.84
N PHE A 226 24.59 -8.94 -5.00
CA PHE A 226 23.98 -8.59 -6.29
C PHE A 226 23.79 -7.06 -6.49
N GLY A 227 24.52 -6.25 -5.72
CA GLY A 227 24.61 -4.80 -5.88
C GLY A 227 23.73 -4.00 -4.92
N LEU A 228 23.24 -2.84 -5.40
CA LEU A 228 22.37 -1.93 -4.64
C LEU A 228 20.92 -2.08 -5.12
N ALA A 229 20.00 -2.35 -4.20
CA ALA A 229 18.57 -2.40 -4.48
C ALA A 229 17.91 -1.00 -4.43
N GLU A 230 16.90 -0.77 -5.27
CA GLU A 230 16.00 0.38 -5.17
C GLU A 230 14.79 0.01 -4.31
N VAL A 231 14.49 0.82 -3.30
CA VAL A 231 13.30 0.66 -2.46
C VAL A 231 12.07 1.26 -3.16
N ARG A 232 10.95 0.53 -3.10
CA ARG A 232 9.60 0.94 -3.45
C ARG A 232 8.68 0.74 -2.25
N GLU A 233 7.72 1.64 -2.05
CA GLU A 233 6.73 1.51 -0.98
C GLU A 233 5.93 0.21 -1.07
N SER A 234 5.33 -0.09 -2.23
CA SER A 234 4.57 -1.32 -2.43
C SER A 234 4.38 -1.63 -3.92
N PHE A 235 3.93 -2.84 -4.19
CA PHE A 235 3.22 -3.18 -5.42
C PHE A 235 1.83 -3.68 -5.07
N ASN A 236 0.81 -3.10 -5.68
CA ASN A 236 -0.58 -3.40 -5.36
C ASN A 236 -1.24 -4.18 -6.49
N CYS A 237 -1.93 -5.26 -6.15
CA CYS A 237 -2.59 -6.12 -7.11
C CYS A 237 -3.86 -5.45 -7.63
N ASN A 238 -3.94 -5.19 -8.94
CA ASN A 238 -5.12 -4.55 -9.54
C ASN A 238 -6.42 -5.38 -9.46
N LEU A 239 -6.33 -6.68 -9.11
CA LEU A 239 -7.47 -7.58 -8.95
C LEU A 239 -8.01 -7.58 -7.51
N CYS A 240 -7.26 -8.13 -6.55
CA CYS A 240 -7.70 -8.23 -5.15
C CYS A 240 -7.43 -6.96 -4.31
N LYS A 241 -6.72 -5.98 -4.87
CA LYS A 241 -6.34 -4.71 -4.23
C LYS A 241 -5.39 -4.82 -3.03
N ALA A 242 -4.91 -6.02 -2.71
CA ALA A 242 -3.91 -6.25 -1.66
C ALA A 242 -2.49 -5.89 -2.13
N MET A 243 -1.60 -5.69 -1.16
CA MET A 243 -0.19 -5.31 -1.35
C MET A 243 0.71 -6.52 -1.68
N ASN A 244 1.99 -6.23 -1.94
CA ASN A 244 3.10 -7.16 -2.12
C ASN A 244 2.98 -8.22 -3.23
N HIS A 245 2.06 -8.03 -4.20
CA HIS A 245 2.03 -8.85 -5.41
C HIS A 245 1.33 -8.13 -6.58
N ILE A 246 1.47 -8.68 -7.79
CA ILE A 246 0.85 -8.16 -9.01
C ILE A 246 -0.28 -9.07 -9.49
N ALA A 247 -1.08 -8.58 -10.45
CA ALA A 247 -2.26 -9.31 -10.95
C ALA A 247 -1.93 -10.70 -11.52
N SER A 248 -0.75 -10.89 -12.12
CA SER A 248 -0.29 -12.18 -12.68
C SER A 248 0.25 -13.17 -11.64
N THR A 249 0.38 -12.75 -10.37
CA THR A 249 0.74 -13.62 -9.23
C THR A 249 -0.33 -13.58 -8.15
N CYS A 250 -1.56 -13.23 -8.53
CA CYS A 250 -2.71 -13.22 -7.64
C CYS A 250 -3.30 -14.64 -7.57
N PRO A 251 -3.51 -15.23 -6.37
CA PRO A 251 -4.01 -16.60 -6.25
C PRO A 251 -5.53 -16.72 -6.50
N PHE A 252 -6.28 -15.61 -6.42
CA PHE A 252 -7.74 -15.67 -6.52
C PHE A 252 -8.27 -16.13 -7.90
N PRO A 253 -7.74 -15.66 -9.05
CA PRO A 253 -8.07 -16.20 -10.37
C PRO A 253 -7.77 -17.69 -10.57
N GLU A 254 -6.90 -18.29 -9.76
CA GLU A 254 -6.51 -19.71 -9.87
C GLU A 254 -7.51 -20.64 -9.17
N ILE A 255 -8.36 -20.09 -8.28
CA ILE A 255 -9.40 -20.84 -7.58
C ILE A 255 -10.51 -21.22 -8.59
N PRO A 256 -10.85 -22.51 -8.75
CA PRO A 256 -11.92 -22.93 -9.66
C PRO A 256 -13.25 -22.25 -9.33
N ASN A 257 -13.92 -21.71 -10.36
CA ASN A 257 -15.17 -20.97 -10.26
C ASN A 257 -15.10 -19.67 -9.42
N PHE A 258 -13.92 -19.10 -9.18
CA PHE A 258 -13.82 -17.78 -8.55
C PHE A 258 -14.47 -16.69 -9.42
N PRO A 259 -15.25 -15.77 -8.85
CA PRO A 259 -15.98 -14.77 -9.63
C PRO A 259 -15.02 -13.80 -10.34
N PRO A 260 -15.40 -13.29 -11.53
CA PRO A 260 -14.62 -12.27 -12.22
C PRO A 260 -14.55 -10.97 -11.38
N PRO A 261 -13.54 -10.11 -11.62
CA PRO A 261 -13.45 -8.79 -10.98
C PRO A 261 -14.75 -8.00 -11.12
N PHE A 262 -15.30 -7.49 -10.00
CA PHE A 262 -16.64 -6.89 -9.95
C PHE A 262 -16.82 -5.70 -10.92
N SER A 263 -15.74 -4.94 -11.18
CA SER A 263 -15.70 -3.89 -12.22
C SER A 263 -16.16 -4.36 -13.62
N LYS A 264 -16.00 -5.64 -13.97
CA LYS A 264 -16.43 -6.21 -15.26
C LYS A 264 -17.92 -6.57 -15.33
N LEU A 265 -18.62 -6.60 -14.19
CA LEU A 265 -20.06 -6.89 -14.15
C LEU A 265 -20.92 -5.69 -14.59
N GLY A 266 -20.43 -4.47 -14.38
CA GLY A 266 -21.16 -3.24 -14.73
C GLY A 266 -21.15 -2.85 -16.21
N THR A 267 -20.19 -3.34 -17.00
CA THR A 267 -19.99 -2.93 -18.41
C THR A 267 -21.05 -3.42 -19.40
N HIS A 268 -22.01 -4.25 -18.97
CA HIS A 268 -23.07 -4.74 -19.85
C HIS A 268 -24.33 -3.84 -19.93
N ASN A 269 -24.49 -2.83 -19.06
CA ASN A 269 -25.78 -2.10 -18.91
C ASN A 269 -25.69 -0.56 -18.80
N ALA A 270 -24.53 0.09 -19.01
CA ALA A 270 -24.39 1.54 -18.75
C ALA A 270 -23.88 2.34 -19.97
N THR A 271 -24.81 2.90 -20.74
CA THR A 271 -24.53 3.91 -21.78
C THR A 271 -24.34 5.30 -21.16
N THR A 272 -23.18 5.92 -21.42
CA THR A 272 -22.95 7.39 -21.45
C THR A 272 -23.49 8.30 -20.32
N SER A 273 -22.58 8.86 -19.52
CA SER A 273 -22.67 10.27 -19.06
C SER A 273 -21.29 10.87 -18.70
N THR A 274 -21.19 12.20 -18.75
CA THR A 274 -19.93 12.98 -18.88
C THR A 274 -19.63 13.76 -17.57
N PRO A 275 -18.35 14.02 -17.19
CA PRO A 275 -18.02 14.55 -15.85
C PRO A 275 -17.86 16.08 -15.75
N GLN A 276 -17.99 16.64 -14.53
CA GLN A 276 -17.64 18.04 -14.18
C GLN A 276 -16.80 18.15 -12.86
N PRO A 277 -16.09 19.28 -12.62
CA PRO A 277 -14.94 19.35 -11.70
C PRO A 277 -15.20 19.99 -10.30
N ALA A 278 -14.13 20.13 -9.51
CA ALA A 278 -14.13 20.27 -8.04
C ALA A 278 -13.71 21.65 -7.48
N GLY A 279 -13.78 21.80 -6.14
CA GLY A 279 -13.28 22.95 -5.35
C GLY A 279 -12.73 22.57 -3.97
N THR A 280 -11.93 23.45 -3.37
CA THR A 280 -10.92 23.21 -2.28
C THR A 280 -11.34 23.86 -0.93
N GLN A 281 -11.05 23.34 0.28
CA GLN A 281 -9.85 23.55 1.15
C GLN A 281 -10.11 22.94 2.59
N PRO A 282 -9.11 22.87 3.52
CA PRO A 282 -8.95 21.84 4.59
C PRO A 282 -9.36 22.34 6.02
N PRO A 283 -8.99 21.71 7.17
CA PRO A 283 -8.31 20.42 7.46
C PRO A 283 -9.17 19.48 8.37
N LEU A 284 -8.72 18.35 8.97
CA LEU A 284 -7.46 17.55 8.92
C LEU A 284 -7.74 16.19 8.21
N SER A 285 -7.03 15.08 8.50
CA SER A 285 -7.35 13.75 7.91
C SER A 285 -6.66 12.50 8.49
N LEU A 286 -7.38 11.37 8.47
CA LEU A 286 -6.96 9.97 8.66
C LEU A 286 -6.01 9.40 7.58
N HIS A 287 -4.95 10.11 7.19
CA HIS A 287 -4.00 9.63 6.16
C HIS A 287 -3.14 8.43 6.59
N SER A 288 -3.15 8.03 7.87
CA SER A 288 -2.30 6.96 8.40
C SER A 288 -2.78 5.53 8.14
N LEU A 289 -4.09 5.28 8.00
CA LEU A 289 -4.63 3.93 7.80
C LEU A 289 -4.39 3.36 6.38
N PHE A 290 -3.89 4.17 5.44
CA PHE A 290 -3.71 3.79 4.03
C PHE A 290 -2.38 4.35 3.45
N PRO A 291 -1.22 3.74 3.74
CA PRO A 291 0.12 4.25 3.38
C PRO A 291 0.30 4.78 1.95
N SER A 292 -0.21 4.05 0.95
CA SER A 292 -0.18 4.43 -0.47
C SER A 292 -0.93 5.74 -0.81
N MET A 293 -1.52 6.43 0.17
CA MET A 293 -2.12 7.76 0.04
C MET A 293 -1.30 8.90 0.68
N ALA A 294 -0.29 8.61 1.51
CA ALA A 294 0.38 9.61 2.35
C ALA A 294 1.58 10.32 1.67
N ALA A 295 2.36 9.61 0.84
CA ALA A 295 3.65 10.08 0.35
C ALA A 295 3.59 10.94 -0.93
N GLN A 296 2.91 12.10 -0.90
CA GLN A 296 3.14 13.20 -1.88
C GLN A 296 2.44 14.53 -1.51
N VAL A 297 3.01 15.28 -0.56
CA VAL A 297 2.67 16.70 -0.34
C VAL A 297 3.95 17.53 -0.32
N LYS A 298 4.32 18.09 -1.49
CA LYS A 298 5.28 19.20 -1.55
C LYS A 298 4.55 20.49 -1.19
N THR A 299 5.06 21.20 -0.20
CA THR A 299 4.74 22.60 0.05
C THR A 299 5.47 23.47 -0.97
N GLU A 300 4.74 24.07 -1.91
CA GLU A 300 5.27 25.18 -2.70
C GLU A 300 4.92 26.51 -2.02
N GLU A 301 5.93 27.15 -1.43
CA GLU A 301 5.83 28.54 -1.00
C GLU A 301 5.66 29.47 -2.20
N SER A 302 4.75 30.44 -2.08
CA SER A 302 4.45 31.42 -3.11
C SER A 302 5.58 32.44 -3.30
N LYS A 303 6.50 32.18 -4.24
CA LYS A 303 7.38 33.24 -4.77
C LYS A 303 6.68 34.04 -5.87
N GLY A 304 6.51 35.33 -5.61
CA GLY A 304 5.71 36.23 -6.45
C GLY A 304 6.27 36.43 -7.86
N ARG A 305 5.36 36.54 -8.84
CA ARG A 305 5.69 36.99 -10.19
C ARG A 305 5.66 38.52 -10.27
N GLY A 306 6.82 39.14 -10.20
CA GLY A 306 7.00 40.51 -10.69
C GLY A 306 7.02 40.53 -12.22
N THR A 307 6.11 41.29 -12.84
CA THR A 307 6.08 41.55 -14.28
C THR A 307 6.88 42.80 -14.62
N GLY A 308 8.03 42.65 -15.29
CA GLY A 308 8.79 43.78 -15.82
C GLY A 308 10.07 43.36 -16.56
N GLY A 309 10.41 44.07 -17.65
CA GLY A 309 11.72 43.96 -18.29
C GLY A 309 11.71 43.62 -19.79
N ARG A 310 11.47 44.61 -20.65
CA ARG A 310 11.88 44.58 -22.07
C ARG A 310 13.37 44.94 -22.21
N ALA A 311 14.20 44.10 -22.83
CA ALA A 311 15.43 44.47 -23.55
C ALA A 311 15.91 43.25 -24.38
N ARG A 312 15.86 43.30 -25.72
CA ARG A 312 16.90 43.79 -26.64
C ARG A 312 18.21 42.96 -26.68
N GLY A 313 18.39 42.24 -27.78
CA GLY A 313 19.50 42.56 -28.69
C GLY A 313 20.51 41.47 -29.04
N ARG A 314 20.82 41.41 -30.34
CA ARG A 314 22.00 40.79 -31.00
C ARG A 314 22.14 39.26 -30.94
N GLU A 315 22.78 38.59 -31.89
CA GLU A 315 23.07 38.74 -33.34
C GLU A 315 24.22 37.75 -33.62
N SER A 316 24.20 37.10 -34.78
CA SER A 316 25.38 36.55 -35.49
C SER A 316 26.20 35.41 -34.84
N GLY A 317 26.57 34.40 -35.64
CA GLY A 317 27.43 33.30 -35.17
C GLY A 317 27.49 32.05 -36.07
N LYS A 318 27.58 32.19 -37.40
CA LYS A 318 27.86 31.02 -38.28
C LYS A 318 29.30 30.55 -38.07
N GLY A 319 29.50 29.29 -37.70
CA GLY A 319 30.82 28.63 -37.68
C GLY A 319 30.78 27.27 -38.40
N LYS A 320 31.40 27.18 -39.58
CA LYS A 320 31.62 25.91 -40.31
C LYS A 320 33.02 25.37 -40.02
N GLY A 321 33.15 24.04 -39.94
CA GLY A 321 34.40 23.31 -40.16
C GLY A 321 34.86 22.46 -38.97
N LYS A 322 35.70 21.43 -39.17
CA LYS A 322 36.11 20.73 -40.41
C LYS A 322 36.70 19.37 -40.01
N ALA A 323 36.65 18.37 -40.88
CA ALA A 323 37.16 17.02 -40.59
C ALA A 323 38.71 16.91 -40.59
N ARG A 324 39.21 15.96 -39.78
CA ARG A 324 40.49 15.21 -39.80
C ARG A 324 40.42 14.24 -38.62
N ASP A 325 40.59 12.92 -38.68
CA ASP A 325 41.23 11.95 -39.60
C ASP A 325 42.73 11.68 -39.40
N VAL A 326 43.04 10.37 -39.34
CA VAL A 326 44.31 9.58 -39.31
C VAL A 326 45.37 9.76 -38.19
N GLY A 327 45.77 8.60 -37.62
CA GLY A 327 47.11 8.33 -37.00
C GLY A 327 47.01 7.84 -35.55
N ARG A 328 47.21 6.57 -35.14
CA ARG A 328 48.01 5.41 -35.62
C ARG A 328 49.53 5.50 -35.41
N LYS A 329 49.97 5.17 -34.18
CA LYS A 329 51.16 4.36 -33.78
C LYS A 329 51.23 4.39 -32.23
N ALA A 330 51.17 3.26 -31.53
CA ALA A 330 52.21 2.25 -31.32
C ALA A 330 53.32 2.72 -30.35
N PHE A 331 53.17 2.31 -29.09
CA PHE A 331 54.18 1.58 -28.31
C PHE A 331 53.45 0.52 -27.48
#